data_AF-A0A3C1S9J8-F1
#
_entry.id   AF-A0A3C1S9J8-F1
#
_cell.length_a   1.000
_cell.length_b   1.000
_cell.length_c   1.000
_cell.angle_alpha   90.00
_cell.angle_beta   90.00
_cell.angle_gamma   90.00
#
_symmetry.space_group_name_H-M   'P 1'
#
loop_
_entity.id
_entity.type
_entity.pdbx_description
1 polymer ?
#
loop_
_entity_poly.entity_id
_entity_poly.type
_entity_poly.pdbx_seq_one_letter_code
_entity_poly.pdbx_strand_id
1 'polypeptide(L)'
;YPETELSYSGNVLNQKAKKFYQRHGVVRIMPAAESGVDMHGKKVMTTKYCLNYEFGRCSGKPPLTPTLSPIGEREALYLTDEDGRKFRLDFDCVNCEMAVFYEKPF
;
A
#
# COMPACT_ATOMS: atom_id res chain seq x y z
N TYR A 1 -3.47 20.88 -10.40
CA TYR A 1 -3.94 20.10 -9.24
C TYR A 1 -5.46 20.12 -9.25
N PRO A 2 -6.11 19.05 -9.72
CA PRO A 2 -7.56 19.00 -9.80
C PRO A 2 -8.21 18.65 -8.45
N GLU A 3 -7.45 18.05 -7.53
CA GLU A 3 -7.95 17.64 -6.21
C GLU A 3 -7.97 18.82 -5.23
N THR A 4 -9.07 18.96 -4.50
CA THR A 4 -9.24 19.99 -3.46
C THR A 4 -8.83 19.47 -2.08
N GLU A 5 -8.60 18.16 -1.95
CA GLU A 5 -8.30 17.50 -0.68
C GLU A 5 -7.16 16.50 -0.86
N LEU A 6 -6.12 16.61 -0.03
CA LEU A 6 -5.01 15.67 0.00
C LEU A 6 -5.09 14.79 1.24
N SER A 7 -4.98 13.49 1.02
CA SER A 7 -4.84 12.52 2.10
C SER A 7 -3.39 12.45 2.61
N TYR A 8 -3.14 11.55 3.56
CA TYR A 8 -1.79 11.27 4.08
C TYR A 8 -0.79 10.85 2.99
N SER A 9 -1.25 10.34 1.84
CA SER A 9 -0.40 9.98 0.70
C SER A 9 0.06 11.18 -0.13
N GLY A 10 -0.44 12.39 0.18
CA GLY A 10 -0.01 13.63 -0.47
C GLY A 10 1.38 14.12 -0.03
N ASN A 11 2.00 13.46 0.96
CA ASN A 11 3.36 13.71 1.45
C ASN A 11 3.65 15.19 1.78
N VAL A 12 2.64 15.91 2.27
CA VAL A 12 2.77 17.32 2.65
C VAL A 12 3.37 17.42 4.05
N LEU A 13 4.68 17.23 4.15
CA LEU A 13 5.39 17.19 5.43
C LEU A 13 5.90 18.57 5.90
N ASN A 14 6.09 19.51 4.98
CA ASN A 14 6.69 20.81 5.29
C ASN A 14 5.79 22.00 4.89
N GLN A 15 6.06 23.16 5.49
CA GLN A 15 5.27 24.37 5.28
C GLN A 15 5.34 24.90 3.84
N LYS A 16 6.45 24.68 3.12
CA LYS A 16 6.57 25.11 1.72
C LYS A 16 5.63 24.31 0.82
N ALA A 17 5.58 22.98 1.00
CA ALA A 17 4.65 22.11 0.30
C ALA A 17 3.19 22.49 0.62
N LYS A 18 2.87 22.73 1.90
CA LYS A 18 1.53 23.17 2.31
C LYS A 18 1.09 24.44 1.58
N LYS A 19 1.93 25.48 1.58
CA LYS A 19 1.65 26.74 0.85
C LYS A 19 1.49 26.52 -0.65
N PHE A 20 2.33 25.66 -1.23
CA PHE A 20 2.24 25.31 -2.64
C PHE A 20 0.87 24.72 -2.98
N TYR A 21 0.41 23.72 -2.23
CA TYR A 21 -0.89 23.08 -2.47
C TYR A 21 -2.07 24.02 -2.24
N GLN A 22 -2.03 24.82 -1.18
CA GLN A 22 -3.07 25.82 -0.89
C GLN A 22 -3.20 26.86 -2.02
N ARG A 23 -2.08 27.32 -2.59
CA ARG A 23 -2.08 28.24 -3.74
C ARG A 23 -2.75 27.62 -4.97
N HIS A 24 -2.76 26.30 -5.10
CA HIS A 24 -3.40 25.58 -6.20
C HIS A 24 -4.83 25.08 -5.87
N GLY A 25 -5.46 25.62 -4.83
CA GLY A 25 -6.88 25.35 -4.52
C GLY A 25 -7.13 24.15 -3.61
N VAL A 26 -6.09 23.54 -3.05
CA VAL A 26 -6.26 22.48 -2.04
C VAL A 26 -6.70 23.13 -0.72
N VAL A 27 -7.89 22.78 -0.25
CA VAL A 27 -8.49 23.33 0.98
C VAL A 27 -8.22 22.45 2.19
N ARG A 28 -8.14 21.13 2.01
CA ARG A 28 -7.89 20.17 3.11
C ARG A 28 -6.62 19.38 2.83
N ILE A 29 -5.72 19.37 3.80
CA ILE A 29 -4.46 18.62 3.72
C ILE A 29 -4.35 17.81 5.00
N MET A 30 -4.46 16.49 4.89
CA MET A 30 -4.14 15.60 5.99
C MET A 30 -2.63 15.60 6.25
N PRO A 31 -2.19 15.38 7.49
CA PRO A 31 -0.77 15.20 7.77
C PRO A 31 -0.20 14.01 6.97
N ALA A 32 1.02 14.17 6.48
CA ALA A 32 1.76 13.12 5.79
C ALA A 32 1.99 11.91 6.70
N ALA A 33 2.16 10.72 6.13
CA ALA A 33 2.41 9.50 6.90
C ALA A 33 3.61 9.64 7.86
N GLU A 34 4.67 10.32 7.40
CA GLU A 34 5.91 10.53 8.15
C GLU A 34 5.78 11.57 9.27
N SER A 35 4.62 12.24 9.40
CA SER A 35 4.41 13.23 10.45
C SER A 35 4.07 12.62 11.82
N GLY A 36 4.13 11.29 11.95
CA GLY A 36 3.78 10.56 13.18
C GLY A 36 2.29 10.37 13.41
N VAL A 37 1.45 10.52 12.38
CA VAL A 37 0.03 10.15 12.47
C VAL A 37 -0.13 8.63 12.60
N ASP A 38 -1.22 8.20 13.22
CA ASP A 38 -1.56 6.78 13.27
C ASP A 38 -1.77 6.22 11.85
N MET A 39 -0.99 5.20 11.52
CA MET A 39 -1.02 4.50 10.24
C MET A 39 -1.66 3.11 10.32
N HIS A 40 -2.12 2.68 11.50
CA HIS A 40 -2.81 1.40 11.65
C HIS A 40 -4.08 1.34 10.78
N GLY A 41 -4.20 0.25 10.02
CA GLY A 41 -5.24 0.02 9.03
C GLY A 41 -5.08 0.79 7.72
N LYS A 42 -4.00 1.58 7.53
CA LYS A 42 -3.79 2.38 6.32
C LYS A 42 -2.82 1.70 5.36
N LYS A 43 -3.00 1.97 4.07
CA LYS A 43 -2.08 1.52 3.01
C LYS A 43 -0.78 2.29 3.14
N VAL A 44 0.33 1.57 3.28
CA VAL A 44 1.69 2.13 3.41
C VAL A 44 2.51 1.98 2.14
N MET A 45 2.16 1.03 1.27
CA MET A 45 2.86 0.82 -0.01
C MET A 45 1.91 0.27 -1.07
N THR A 46 2.16 0.63 -2.32
CA THR A 46 1.61 -0.05 -3.51
C THR A 46 2.78 -0.42 -4.39
N THR A 47 2.82 -1.65 -4.89
CA THR A 47 3.92 -2.15 -5.71
C THR A 47 3.41 -3.03 -6.85
N LYS A 48 4.14 -3.00 -7.97
CA LYS A 48 3.89 -3.91 -9.10
C LYS A 48 4.50 -5.29 -8.89
N TYR A 49 5.46 -5.42 -7.97
CA TYR A 49 5.98 -6.72 -7.57
C TYR A 49 4.92 -7.45 -6.75
N CYS A 50 4.45 -8.59 -7.25
CA CYS A 50 3.29 -9.28 -6.71
C CYS A 50 3.66 -10.69 -6.25
N LEU A 51 3.65 -10.93 -4.94
CA LEU A 51 3.98 -12.25 -4.39
C LEU A 51 3.02 -13.35 -4.87
N ASN A 52 1.74 -13.05 -5.11
CA ASN A 52 0.82 -14.02 -5.69
C ASN A 52 1.23 -14.43 -7.11
N TYR A 53 1.85 -13.54 -7.89
CA TYR A 53 2.36 -13.90 -9.22
C TYR A 53 3.60 -14.80 -9.11
N GLU A 54 4.53 -14.46 -8.21
CA GLU A 54 5.72 -15.27 -7.92
C GLU A 54 5.36 -16.68 -7.42
N PHE A 55 4.30 -16.79 -6.62
CA PHE A 55 3.78 -18.07 -6.11
C PHE A 55 2.84 -18.80 -7.09
N GLY A 56 2.61 -18.28 -8.30
CA GLY A 56 1.73 -18.92 -9.28
C GLY A 56 0.23 -18.92 -8.92
N ARG A 57 -0.20 -17.99 -8.04
CA ARG A 57 -1.57 -17.87 -7.53
C ARG A 57 -2.45 -16.88 -8.31
N CYS A 58 -1.89 -16.11 -9.24
CA CYS A 58 -2.68 -15.19 -10.06
C CYS A 58 -3.50 -15.94 -11.12
N SER A 59 -4.83 -15.88 -11.01
CA SER A 59 -5.73 -16.44 -12.01
C SER A 59 -5.47 -15.81 -13.40
N GLY A 60 -5.15 -16.62 -14.39
CA GLY A 60 -4.97 -16.18 -15.79
C GLY A 60 -3.56 -15.77 -16.21
N LYS A 61 -2.54 -15.97 -15.36
CA LYS A 61 -1.13 -15.84 -15.77
C LYS A 61 -0.37 -17.15 -15.51
N PRO A 62 0.51 -17.59 -16.43
CA PRO A 62 1.38 -18.73 -16.15
C PRO A 62 2.34 -18.36 -15.00
N PRO A 63 2.64 -19.29 -14.07
CA PRO A 63 3.63 -19.05 -13.02
C PRO A 63 5.00 -18.77 -13.63
N LEU A 64 5.78 -17.86 -13.04
CA LEU A 64 7.20 -17.64 -13.40
C LEU A 64 8.05 -18.89 -13.17
N THR A 65 7.70 -19.69 -12.16
CA THR A 65 8.43 -20.90 -11.78
C THR A 65 7.52 -22.12 -11.98
N PRO A 66 7.76 -22.93 -13.03
CA PRO A 66 6.91 -24.10 -13.33
C PRO A 66 7.02 -25.24 -12.31
N THR A 67 7.93 -25.15 -11.34
CA THR A 67 8.20 -26.20 -10.34
C THR A 67 7.45 -26.01 -9.02
N LEU A 68 6.75 -24.89 -8.81
CA LEU A 68 5.94 -24.72 -7.62
C LEU A 68 4.57 -25.37 -7.83
N SER A 69 4.32 -26.46 -7.11
CA SER A 69 2.97 -27.00 -6.93
C SER A 69 2.02 -25.87 -6.52
N PRO A 70 0.78 -25.79 -7.03
CA PRO A 70 -0.17 -24.76 -6.64
C PRO A 70 -0.34 -24.80 -5.11
N ILE A 71 0.18 -23.79 -4.41
CA ILE A 71 -0.06 -23.69 -2.98
C ILE A 71 -1.54 -23.39 -2.82
N GLY A 72 -2.24 -24.23 -2.04
CA GLY A 72 -3.68 -24.17 -1.82
C GLY A 72 -4.20 -22.76 -1.56
N GLU A 73 -5.41 -22.54 -2.05
CA GLU A 73 -6.14 -21.28 -1.98
C GLU A 73 -6.15 -20.65 -0.57
N ARG A 74 -5.79 -19.35 -0.51
CA ARG A 74 -6.46 -18.28 0.27
C ARG A 74 -6.03 -17.97 1.72
N GLU A 75 -4.85 -18.34 2.18
CA GLU A 75 -4.36 -17.69 3.42
C GLU A 75 -3.92 -16.26 3.14
N ALA A 76 -4.40 -15.31 3.96
CA ALA A 76 -3.96 -13.92 3.91
C ALA A 76 -2.46 -13.88 4.19
N LEU A 77 -1.71 -13.20 3.30
CA LEU A 77 -0.27 -13.05 3.46
C LEU A 77 0.04 -11.81 4.28
N TYR A 78 1.07 -11.91 5.10
CA TYR A 78 1.56 -10.84 5.94
C TYR A 78 3.07 -10.69 5.81
N LEU A 79 3.56 -9.46 5.86
CA LEU A 79 4.95 -9.15 6.12
C LEU A 79 5.09 -8.79 7.60
N THR A 80 6.27 -9.08 8.15
CA THR A 80 6.65 -8.66 9.50
C THR A 80 7.99 -7.94 9.40
N ASP A 81 8.12 -6.76 10.00
CA ASP A 81 9.40 -6.05 10.09
C ASP A 81 10.24 -6.54 11.29
N GLU A 82 11.45 -6.00 11.44
CA GLU A 82 12.36 -6.34 12.55
C GLU A 82 11.80 -5.95 13.93
N ASP A 83 10.91 -4.95 13.97
CA ASP A 83 10.22 -4.50 15.19
C ASP A 83 8.99 -5.36 15.53
N GLY A 84 8.68 -6.38 14.72
CA GLY A 84 7.51 -7.25 14.90
C GLY A 84 6.19 -6.64 14.43
N ARG A 85 6.21 -5.51 13.72
CA ARG A 85 5.01 -4.91 13.13
C ARG A 85 4.50 -5.80 11.99
N LYS A 86 3.20 -6.03 11.97
CA LYS A 86 2.55 -6.83 10.94
C LYS A 86 1.94 -5.97 9.85
N PHE A 87 2.09 -6.41 8.61
CA PHE A 87 1.55 -5.75 7.45
C PHE A 87 0.78 -6.73 6.59
N ARG A 88 -0.53 -6.50 6.44
CA ARG A 88 -1.41 -7.32 5.62
C ARG A 88 -1.20 -7.01 4.14
N LEU A 89 -1.12 -8.05 3.32
CA LEU A 89 -0.98 -7.93 1.87
C LEU A 89 -2.32 -8.11 1.17
N ASP A 90 -2.67 -7.14 0.34
CA ASP A 90 -3.79 -7.20 -0.59
C ASP A 90 -3.31 -7.29 -2.03
N PHE A 91 -4.02 -8.07 -2.84
CA PHE A 91 -3.64 -8.35 -4.22
C PHE A 91 -4.76 -7.94 -5.16
N ASP A 92 -4.46 -7.02 -6.06
CA ASP A 92 -5.30 -6.66 -7.20
C ASP A 92 -4.70 -7.29 -8.46
N CYS A 93 -5.18 -8.50 -8.77
CA CYS A 93 -4.71 -9.24 -9.94
C CYS A 93 -5.13 -8.59 -11.27
N VAL A 94 -6.20 -7.78 -11.28
CA VAL A 94 -6.69 -7.09 -12.47
C VAL A 94 -5.70 -5.98 -12.86
N ASN A 95 -5.29 -5.16 -11.88
CA ASN A 95 -4.34 -4.07 -12.10
C ASN A 95 -2.86 -4.49 -11.94
N CYS A 96 -2.63 -5.76 -11.62
CA CYS A 96 -1.31 -6.33 -11.32
C CYS A 96 -0.58 -5.53 -10.23
N GLU A 97 -1.26 -5.31 -9.11
CA GLU A 97 -0.77 -4.55 -7.97
C GLU A 97 -0.87 -5.34 -6.68
N MET A 98 0.11 -5.12 -5.80
CA MET A 98 0.08 -5.55 -4.41
C MET A 98 0.09 -4.31 -3.52
N ALA A 99 -0.83 -4.26 -2.57
CA ALA A 99 -0.92 -3.23 -1.57
C ALA A 99 -0.51 -3.78 -0.20
N VAL A 100 0.24 -2.98 0.54
CA VAL A 100 0.71 -3.30 1.89
C VAL A 100 -0.04 -2.41 2.86
N PHE A 101 -0.71 -3.00 3.84
CA PHE A 101 -1.48 -2.30 4.87
C PHE A 101 -0.86 -2.55 6.23
N TYR A 102 -0.64 -1.49 7.02
CA TYR A 102 -0.20 -1.66 8.40
C TYR A 102 -1.36 -2.23 9.23
N GLU A 103 -1.17 -3.38 9.87
CA GLU A 103 -2.25 -4.06 10.60
C GLU A 103 -2.65 -3.30 11.86
N LYS A 104 -3.93 -3.33 12.22
CA LYS A 104 -4.42 -2.76 13.48
C LYS A 104 -4.12 -3.75 14.63
N PRO A 105 -3.53 -3.30 15.75
CA PRO A 105 -3.51 -4.12 16.95
C PRO A 105 -4.96 -4.39 17.39
N PHE A 106 -5.22 -5.61 17.86
CA PHE A 106 -6.52 -6.05 18.38
C PHE A 106 -6.91 -5.35 19.67
#